data_AF-A0A7S2IFN8-F1
#
_entry.id   AF-A0A7S2IFN8-F1
#
_cell.length_a   1.000
_cell.length_b   1.000
_cell.length_c   1.000
_cell.angle_alpha   90.00
_cell.angle_beta   90.00
_cell.angle_gamma   90.00
#
_symmetry.space_group_name_H-M   'P 1'
#
loop_
_entity.id
_entity.type
_entity.pdbx_description
1 polymer ?
#
loop_
_entity_poly.entity_id
_entity_poly.type
_entity_poly.pdbx_seq_one_letter_code
_entity_poly.pdbx_strand_id
1 'polypeptide(L)'
;QLRTLCRLQMVSRSLAAAVANKSRTRVANFAYTADSLESVVYSARGRRMIPKPNEAKTRLIRFLSQPEHGPIFRNLDLHQAPPDALQDTDLHKALRQMTRLMRLRYPNVGWSNQRLKQAFLANVPPTCQKEGVMPLGRA
;
A
#
# COMPACT_ATOMS: atom_id res chain seq x y z
N GLN A 1 -4.01 -17.51 -1.83
CA GLN A 1 -3.25 -17.72 -0.56
C GLN A 1 -2.77 -16.37 0.00
N LEU A 2 -3.54 -15.78 0.92
CA LEU A 2 -3.16 -14.63 1.77
C LEU A 2 -2.32 -15.19 2.93
N ARG A 3 -1.01 -14.88 2.98
CA ARG A 3 -0.08 -15.54 3.92
C ARG A 3 0.75 -14.61 4.80
N THR A 4 0.57 -13.29 4.73
CA THR A 4 1.51 -12.37 5.40
C THR A 4 0.88 -11.41 6.41
N LEU A 5 -0.45 -11.35 6.51
CA LEU A 5 -1.14 -10.65 7.61
C LEU A 5 -1.76 -11.68 8.57
N CYS A 6 -0.99 -12.02 9.60
CA CYS A 6 -1.49 -12.35 10.93
C CYS A 6 -2.24 -13.68 11.11
N ARG A 7 -1.43 -14.69 11.44
CA ARG A 7 -1.68 -15.90 12.26
C ARG A 7 -2.32 -15.59 13.65
N LEU A 8 -3.37 -14.78 13.70
CA LEU A 8 -4.18 -14.47 14.89
C LEU A 8 -5.58 -15.12 14.77
N GLN A 9 -5.64 -16.26 14.11
CA GLN A 9 -6.82 -17.11 14.18
C GLN A 9 -6.70 -18.01 15.42
N MET A 10 -7.76 -17.95 16.23
CA MET A 10 -8.22 -18.95 17.20
C MET A 10 -7.72 -18.80 18.65
N VAL A 11 -8.44 -17.97 19.44
CA VAL A 11 -8.96 -18.41 20.77
C VAL A 11 -10.24 -17.67 21.19
N SER A 12 -10.54 -16.47 20.65
CA SER A 12 -11.77 -15.73 21.00
C SER A 12 -12.34 -14.89 19.85
N ARG A 13 -13.67 -14.98 19.64
CA ARG A 13 -14.41 -14.19 18.64
C ARG A 13 -14.35 -12.68 18.93
N SER A 14 -14.33 -12.28 20.19
CA SER A 14 -14.26 -10.87 20.58
C SER A 14 -12.87 -10.28 20.29
N LEU A 15 -11.80 -11.05 20.53
CA LEU A 15 -10.45 -10.65 20.15
C LEU A 15 -10.28 -10.59 18.63
N ALA A 16 -10.85 -11.55 17.89
CA ALA A 16 -10.85 -11.53 16.43
C ALA A 16 -11.56 -10.29 15.87
N ALA A 17 -12.72 -9.93 16.43
CA ALA A 17 -13.47 -8.73 16.04
C ALA A 17 -12.70 -7.45 16.40
N ALA A 18 -12.09 -7.37 17.59
CA ALA A 18 -11.29 -6.22 18.00
C ALA A 18 -10.03 -6.05 17.13
N VAL A 19 -9.37 -7.14 16.76
CA VAL A 19 -8.23 -7.14 15.83
C VAL A 19 -8.68 -6.74 14.43
N ALA A 20 -9.84 -7.22 13.95
CA ALA A 20 -10.40 -6.83 12.66
C ALA A 20 -10.76 -5.34 12.61
N ASN A 21 -11.31 -4.78 13.69
CA ASN A 21 -11.60 -3.35 13.76
C ASN A 21 -10.32 -2.51 13.79
N LYS A 22 -9.33 -2.90 14.62
CA LYS A 22 -8.03 -2.22 14.68
C LYS A 22 -7.28 -2.31 13.35
N SER A 23 -7.29 -3.47 12.69
CA SER A 23 -6.66 -3.65 11.38
C SER A 23 -7.37 -2.81 10.32
N ARG A 24 -8.71 -2.78 10.32
CA ARG A 24 -9.50 -1.94 9.40
C ARG A 24 -9.19 -0.45 9.56
N THR A 25 -9.06 0.05 10.78
CA THR A 25 -8.67 1.45 11.03
C THR A 25 -7.26 1.76 10.53
N ARG A 26 -6.32 0.82 10.66
CA ARG A 26 -4.95 0.96 10.13
C ARG A 26 -4.94 0.95 8.60
N VAL A 27 -5.67 0.02 7.97
CA VAL A 27 -5.81 -0.03 6.51
C VAL A 27 -6.48 1.24 5.99
N ALA A 28 -7.48 1.78 6.69
CA ALA A 28 -8.14 3.01 6.28
C ALA A 28 -7.20 4.23 6.24
N ASN A 29 -6.11 4.22 7.02
CA ASN A 29 -5.14 5.29 7.13
C ASN A 29 -3.72 4.77 6.86
N PHE A 30 -3.55 4.04 5.76
CA PHE A 30 -2.30 3.39 5.44
C PHE A 30 -1.24 4.41 5.01
N ALA A 31 -0.06 4.29 5.61
CA ALA A 31 1.14 5.00 5.18
C ALA A 31 2.20 3.97 4.80
N TYR A 32 2.74 4.11 3.59
CA TYR A 32 3.82 3.29 3.11
C TYR A 32 5.15 3.80 3.66
N THR A 33 5.85 2.91 4.35
CA THR A 33 7.27 3.03 4.69
C THR A 33 8.00 1.80 4.15
N ALA A 34 9.33 1.88 4.04
CA ALA A 34 10.15 0.73 3.65
C ALA A 34 9.87 -0.52 4.50
N ASP A 35 9.54 -0.31 5.78
CA ASP A 35 9.28 -1.36 6.76
C ASP A 35 7.79 -1.74 6.88
N SER A 36 6.88 -0.93 6.32
CA SER A 36 5.42 -1.11 6.47
C SER A 36 4.89 -2.43 5.92
N LEU A 37 5.63 -3.02 4.97
CA LEU A 37 5.32 -4.30 4.35
C LEU A 37 6.41 -5.34 4.64
N GLU A 38 7.06 -5.22 5.79
CA GLU A 38 8.23 -5.99 6.24
C GLU A 38 8.17 -7.47 5.86
N SER A 39 9.34 -7.95 5.45
CA SER A 39 9.55 -9.19 4.72
C SER A 39 10.44 -10.13 5.51
N VAL A 40 9.99 -10.60 6.67
CA VAL A 40 10.57 -11.86 7.14
C VAL A 40 10.01 -12.98 6.26
N VAL A 41 10.62 -13.15 5.09
CA VAL A 41 10.41 -14.31 4.24
C VAL A 41 11.24 -15.42 4.81
N TYR A 42 10.59 -16.52 5.19
CA TYR A 42 11.26 -17.73 5.59
C TYR A 42 11.28 -18.69 4.41
N SER A 43 12.41 -19.32 4.15
CA SER A 43 12.48 -20.48 3.25
C SER A 43 11.61 -21.62 3.79
N ALA A 44 11.33 -22.64 2.96
CA ALA A 44 10.63 -23.84 3.40
C ALA A 44 11.30 -24.56 4.60
N ARG A 45 12.59 -24.28 4.85
CA ARG A 45 13.37 -24.80 5.98
C ARG A 45 13.56 -23.78 7.12
N GLY A 46 12.76 -22.71 7.17
CA GLY A 46 12.77 -21.75 8.27
C GLY A 46 13.92 -20.74 8.29
N ARG A 47 14.80 -20.72 7.29
CA ARG A 47 15.86 -19.69 7.18
C ARG A 47 15.29 -18.36 6.73
N ARG A 48 15.66 -17.25 7.40
CA ARG A 48 15.35 -15.88 6.97
C ARG A 48 16.02 -15.63 5.61
N MET A 49 15.23 -15.24 4.63
CA MET A 49 15.70 -14.89 3.30
C MET A 49 15.87 -13.39 3.17
N ILE A 50 16.89 -13.01 2.40
CA ILE A 50 17.09 -11.62 1.99
C ILE A 50 16.01 -11.32 0.92
N PRO A 51 15.18 -10.29 1.12
CA PRO A 51 14.17 -9.92 0.14
C PRO A 51 14.79 -9.56 -1.21
N LYS A 52 14.12 -9.96 -2.30
CA LYS A 52 14.57 -9.67 -3.66
C LYS A 52 14.41 -8.17 -3.99
N PRO A 53 15.21 -7.60 -4.91
CA PRO A 53 15.21 -6.17 -5.21
C PRO A 53 13.87 -5.57 -5.71
N ASN A 54 12.89 -6.38 -6.11
CA ASN A 54 11.55 -5.93 -6.53
C ASN A 54 10.41 -6.34 -5.58
N GLU A 55 10.74 -7.02 -4.48
CA GLU A 55 9.73 -7.65 -3.66
C GLU A 55 8.84 -6.63 -2.94
N ALA A 56 9.40 -5.49 -2.54
CA ALA A 56 8.67 -4.38 -1.93
C ALA A 56 7.59 -3.82 -2.86
N LYS A 57 7.91 -3.65 -4.16
CA LYS A 57 6.97 -3.24 -5.20
C LYS A 57 5.83 -4.24 -5.36
N THR A 58 6.16 -5.52 -5.55
CA THR A 58 5.14 -6.58 -5.72
C THR A 58 4.21 -6.66 -4.51
N ARG A 59 4.75 -6.49 -3.30
CA ARG A 59 3.95 -6.49 -2.06
C ARG A 59 3.01 -5.30 -1.98
N LEU A 60 3.50 -4.10 -2.31
CA LEU A 60 2.68 -2.90 -2.34
C LEU A 60 1.50 -3.07 -3.30
N ILE A 61 1.79 -3.48 -4.53
CA ILE A 61 0.74 -3.71 -5.55
C ILE A 61 -0.24 -4.76 -5.03
N ARG A 62 0.24 -5.91 -4.56
CA ARG A 62 -0.62 -6.97 -4.05
C ARG A 62 -1.45 -6.57 -2.82
N PHE A 63 -0.93 -5.68 -1.98
CA PHE A 63 -1.64 -5.17 -0.81
C PHE A 63 -2.76 -4.20 -1.22
N LEU A 64 -2.49 -3.29 -2.15
CA LEU A 64 -3.46 -2.31 -2.64
C LEU A 64 -4.52 -2.94 -3.55
N SER A 65 -4.13 -3.92 -4.37
CA SER A 65 -5.03 -4.63 -5.30
C SER A 65 -5.90 -5.70 -4.64
N GLN A 66 -5.87 -5.84 -3.31
CA GLN A 66 -6.82 -6.69 -2.59
C GLN A 66 -8.23 -6.10 -2.68
N PRO A 67 -9.21 -6.79 -3.30
CA PRO A 67 -10.56 -6.26 -3.51
C PRO A 67 -11.24 -5.82 -2.20
N GLU A 68 -10.92 -6.50 -1.10
CA GLU A 68 -11.49 -6.24 0.23
C GLU A 68 -11.01 -4.90 0.81
N HIS A 69 -9.83 -4.41 0.39
CA HIS A 69 -9.26 -3.18 0.91
C HIS A 69 -9.74 -1.92 0.19
N GLY A 70 -10.14 -2.03 -1.09
CA GLY A 70 -10.64 -0.93 -1.90
C GLY A 70 -11.61 0.00 -1.15
N PRO A 71 -12.74 -0.51 -0.62
CA PRO A 71 -13.73 0.31 0.08
C PRO A 71 -13.33 0.69 1.53
N ILE A 72 -12.11 0.38 1.98
CA ILE A 72 -11.62 0.68 3.33
C ILE A 72 -10.71 1.90 3.32
N PHE A 73 -9.84 2.05 2.31
CA PHE A 73 -8.88 3.15 2.23
C PHE A 73 -9.59 4.52 2.25
N ARG A 74 -9.13 5.39 3.15
CA ARG A 74 -9.56 6.79 3.26
C ARG A 74 -8.40 7.75 3.11
N ASN A 75 -7.28 7.46 3.78
CA ASN A 75 -6.04 8.20 3.69
C ASN A 75 -4.96 7.23 3.26
N LEU A 76 -4.35 7.49 2.11
CA LEU A 76 -3.29 6.68 1.54
C LEU A 76 -2.03 7.54 1.38
N ASP A 77 -1.00 7.25 2.16
CA ASP A 77 0.28 7.94 2.05
C ASP A 77 1.29 7.02 1.35
N LEU A 78 1.68 7.38 0.13
CA LEU A 78 2.64 6.69 -0.70
C LEU A 78 3.90 7.52 -0.95
N HIS A 79 4.17 8.60 -0.20
CA HIS A 79 5.29 9.49 -0.51
C HIS A 79 6.68 8.81 -0.50
N GLN A 80 6.84 7.72 0.25
CA GLN A 80 8.05 6.90 0.27
C GLN A 80 8.00 5.72 -0.72
N ALA A 81 6.88 5.53 -1.43
CA ALA A 81 6.75 4.46 -2.40
C ALA A 81 7.63 4.74 -3.61
N PRO A 82 8.31 3.72 -4.16
CA PRO A 82 9.14 3.91 -5.32
C PRO A 82 8.25 4.24 -6.54
N PRO A 83 8.52 5.33 -7.30
CA PRO A 83 7.62 5.79 -8.36
C PRO A 83 7.38 4.77 -9.47
N ASP A 84 8.30 3.83 -9.70
CA ASP A 84 8.14 2.76 -10.68
C ASP A 84 7.06 1.74 -10.26
N ALA A 85 6.78 1.59 -8.96
CA ALA A 85 5.66 0.80 -8.45
C ALA A 85 4.33 1.50 -8.71
N LEU A 86 4.30 2.83 -8.67
CA LEU A 86 3.10 3.64 -8.91
C LEU A 86 2.71 3.70 -10.40
N GLN A 87 3.59 3.26 -11.28
CA GLN A 87 3.35 3.16 -12.72
C GLN A 87 2.69 1.83 -13.12
N ASP A 88 2.52 0.90 -12.16
CA ASP A 88 1.97 -0.41 -12.41
C ASP A 88 0.46 -0.37 -12.73
N THR A 89 0.05 -1.14 -13.74
CA THR A 89 -1.33 -1.12 -14.24
C THR A 89 -2.32 -1.77 -13.28
N ASP A 90 -1.90 -2.75 -12.47
CA ASP A 90 -2.76 -3.38 -11.48
C ASP A 90 -2.95 -2.48 -10.25
N LEU A 91 -1.94 -1.68 -9.93
CA LEU A 91 -2.09 -0.60 -8.94
C LEU A 91 -3.08 0.46 -9.43
N HIS A 92 -3.03 0.84 -10.71
CA HIS A 92 -3.99 1.78 -11.31
C HIS A 92 -5.43 1.26 -11.23
N LYS A 93 -5.66 -0.02 -11.54
CA LYS A 93 -6.98 -0.65 -11.38
C LYS A 93 -7.44 -0.61 -9.93
N ALA A 94 -6.54 -0.91 -8.99
CA ALA A 94 -6.85 -0.88 -7.56
C ALA A 94 -7.29 0.51 -7.09
N LEU A 95 -6.59 1.57 -7.49
CA LEU A 95 -6.94 2.95 -7.12
C LEU A 95 -8.35 3.35 -7.58
N ARG A 96 -8.76 2.93 -8.77
CA ARG A 96 -10.13 3.19 -9.27
C ARG A 96 -11.21 2.58 -8.39
N GLN A 97 -10.90 1.47 -7.72
CA GLN A 97 -11.82 0.77 -6.83
C GLN A 97 -11.86 1.37 -5.42
N MET A 98 -10.96 2.30 -5.09
CA MET A 98 -10.90 2.95 -3.78
C MET A 98 -11.92 4.08 -3.63
N THR A 99 -13.21 3.77 -3.75
CA THR A 99 -14.31 4.75 -3.81
C THR A 99 -14.44 5.66 -2.59
N ARG A 100 -13.81 5.31 -1.46
CA ARG A 100 -13.82 6.09 -0.21
C ARG A 100 -12.52 6.84 0.06
N LEU A 101 -11.59 6.84 -0.89
CA LEU A 101 -10.32 7.51 -0.74
C LEU A 101 -10.53 9.03 -0.73
N MET A 102 -10.16 9.66 0.38
CA MET A 102 -10.30 11.09 0.61
C MET A 102 -8.98 11.83 0.42
N ARG A 103 -7.86 11.23 0.81
CA ARG A 103 -6.53 11.85 0.69
C ARG A 103 -5.51 10.85 0.15
N LEU A 104 -4.73 11.31 -0.83
CA LEU A 104 -3.59 10.60 -1.40
C LEU A 104 -2.35 11.48 -1.32
N ARG A 105 -1.32 11.00 -0.65
CA ARG A 105 0.02 11.60 -0.70
C ARG A 105 0.91 10.73 -1.58
N TYR A 106 1.65 11.34 -2.49
CA TYR A 106 2.46 10.61 -3.48
C TYR A 106 3.81 11.32 -3.67
N PRO A 107 4.86 10.62 -4.13
CA PRO A 107 6.17 11.23 -4.33
C PRO A 107 6.07 12.25 -5.45
N ASN A 108 6.52 13.49 -5.23
CA ASN A 108 6.47 14.51 -6.28
C ASN A 108 7.59 14.34 -7.32
N VAL A 109 8.67 13.65 -6.94
CA VAL A 109 9.92 13.46 -7.70
C VAL A 109 10.16 11.97 -8.02
N GLY A 110 11.13 11.68 -8.90
CA GLY A 110 11.54 10.32 -9.24
C GLY A 110 10.65 9.62 -10.28
N TRP A 111 9.67 10.33 -10.86
CA TRP A 111 8.90 9.84 -12.00
C TRP A 111 9.76 9.83 -13.26
N SER A 112 9.68 8.75 -14.04
CA SER A 112 10.42 8.62 -15.30
C SER A 112 10.02 9.70 -16.32
N ASN A 113 8.74 10.10 -16.32
CA ASN A 113 8.25 11.25 -17.05
C ASN A 113 6.93 11.78 -16.45
N GLN A 114 6.56 13.02 -16.82
CA GLN A 114 5.35 13.69 -16.34
C GLN A 114 4.07 13.00 -16.83
N ARG A 115 4.08 12.36 -18.00
CA ARG A 115 2.91 11.64 -18.55
C ARG A 115 2.50 10.46 -17.68
N LEU A 116 3.47 9.71 -17.15
CA LEU A 116 3.24 8.57 -16.27
C LEU A 116 2.68 9.00 -14.91
N LYS A 117 3.17 10.14 -14.38
CA LYS A 117 2.60 10.78 -13.20
C LYS A 117 1.13 11.15 -13.42
N GLN A 118 0.82 11.80 -14.54
CA GLN A 118 -0.56 12.17 -14.86
C GLN A 118 -1.45 10.93 -15.06
N ALA A 119 -0.95 9.89 -15.73
CA ALA A 119 -1.66 8.63 -15.86
C ALA A 119 -2.00 8.02 -14.49
N PHE A 120 -1.03 7.97 -13.56
CA PHE A 120 -1.28 7.54 -12.19
C PHE A 120 -2.39 8.38 -11.51
N LEU A 121 -2.28 9.71 -11.56
CA LEU A 121 -3.25 10.61 -10.91
C LEU A 121 -4.65 10.55 -11.54
N ALA A 122 -4.75 10.21 -12.82
CA ALA A 122 -6.03 10.02 -13.51
C ALA A 122 -6.80 8.78 -13.02
N ASN A 123 -6.11 7.79 -12.43
CA ASN A 123 -6.73 6.60 -11.86
C ASN A 123 -7.22 6.80 -10.41
N VAL A 124 -6.88 7.94 -9.80
CA VAL A 124 -7.30 8.28 -8.44
C VAL A 124 -8.70 8.89 -8.48
N PRO A 125 -9.62 8.47 -7.59
CA PRO A 125 -10.97 9.01 -7.52
C PRO A 125 -10.99 10.54 -7.54
N PRO A 126 -11.94 11.18 -8.27
CA PRO A 126 -11.97 12.63 -8.43
C PRO A 126 -12.25 13.37 -7.12
N THR A 127 -12.92 12.72 -6.17
CA THR A 127 -13.22 13.24 -4.83
C THR A 127 -12.00 13.24 -3.88
N CYS A 128 -10.89 12.62 -4.28
CA CYS A 128 -9.70 12.50 -3.46
C CYS A 128 -8.80 13.73 -3.61
N GLN A 129 -8.39 14.31 -2.48
CA GLN A 129 -7.34 15.33 -2.43
C GLN A 129 -5.97 14.70 -2.70
N LYS A 130 -5.26 15.22 -3.70
CA LYS A 130 -3.97 14.69 -4.19
C LYS A 130 -2.86 15.64 -3.78
N GLU A 131 -1.93 15.19 -2.96
CA GLU A 131 -0.80 15.98 -2.45
C GLU A 131 0.53 15.38 -2.91
N GLY A 132 1.25 16.12 -3.75
CA GLY A 132 2.60 15.74 -4.16
C GLY A 132 3.60 16.16 -3.09
N VAL A 133 4.27 15.19 -2.46
CA VAL A 133 5.22 15.42 -1.38
C VAL A 133 6.64 15.36 -1.93
N MET A 134 7.41 16.42 -1.68
CA MET A 134 8.86 16.41 -1.91
C MET A 134 9.51 15.63 -0.77
N PRO A 135 10.48 14.73 -1.03
CA PRO A 135 11.27 14.16 0.05
C PRO A 135 11.92 15.33 0.79
N LEU A 136 11.72 15.39 2.11
CA LEU A 136 12.42 16.35 2.94
C LEU A 136 13.92 16.09 2.73
N GLY A 137 14.56 16.97 1.96
CA GLY A 137 16.01 16.99 1.88
C GLY A 137 16.53 17.11 3.31
N ARG A 138 17.44 16.22 3.69
CA ARG A 138 18.30 16.50 4.84
C ARG A 138 19.01 17.82 4.50
N ALA A 139 18.68 18.87 5.25
CA ALA A 139 19.51 20.07 5.32
C ALA A 139 20.91 19.69 5.82
#